data_AF-A0A0Q9TX16-F1
#
_entry.id   AF-A0A0Q9TX16-F1
#
_cell.length_a   1.000
_cell.length_b   1.000
_cell.length_c   1.000
_cell.angle_alpha   90.00
_cell.angle_beta   90.00
_cell.angle_gamma   90.00
#
_symmetry.space_group_name_H-M   'P 1'
#
loop_
_entity.id
_entity.type
_entity.pdbx_description
1 polymer ?
#
loop_
_entity_poly.entity_id
_entity_poly.type
_entity_poly.pdbx_seq_one_letter_code
_entity_poly.pdbx_strand_id
1 'polypeptide(L)'
;MSLSPGDPGSTSALGGALRTQAGRLADLVVDLDAAARRAGRTGSPDPTGHERDLVTRAATELDRVGGLLQSWTTTAVESAARVRALEPALTRCDLVVDGRLVVERAGPSRVEPGERLAERDRLQELLNRVTAVRSRELARLRRELETSGTTLAALSDRARSGL
;
A
#
# COMPACT_ATOMS: atom_id res chain seq x y z
N MET A 1 19.04 13.63 22.60
CA MET A 1 17.78 13.43 21.86
C MET A 1 18.00 12.31 20.86
N SER A 2 17.51 11.10 21.15
CA SER A 2 17.61 9.95 20.25
C SER A 2 16.32 9.87 19.44
N LEU A 3 16.42 9.97 18.12
CA LEU A 3 15.29 9.76 17.21
C LEU A 3 14.85 8.29 17.34
N SER A 4 13.66 8.08 17.89
CA SER A 4 13.00 6.78 17.90
C SER A 4 12.87 6.26 16.45
N PRO A 5 13.12 4.98 16.17
CA PRO A 5 12.94 4.43 14.83
C PRO A 5 11.47 4.65 14.44
N GLY A 6 11.27 5.34 13.31
CA GLY A 6 9.96 5.80 12.86
C GLY A 6 8.91 4.70 12.92
N ASP A 7 7.74 5.08 13.43
CA ASP A 7 6.58 4.22 13.55
C ASP A 7 6.34 3.42 12.25
N PRO A 8 6.39 2.07 12.27
CA PRO A 8 6.18 1.24 11.09
C PRO A 8 4.78 1.35 10.47
N GLY A 9 3.83 2.04 11.12
CA GLY A 9 2.56 2.44 10.50
C GLY A 9 2.45 3.94 10.16
N SER A 10 3.56 4.66 10.15
CA SER A 10 3.60 6.01 9.60
C SER A 10 3.30 5.97 8.11
N THR A 11 2.33 6.78 7.69
CA THR A 11 1.94 6.95 6.29
C THR A 11 3.09 7.40 5.40
N SER A 12 4.11 8.07 5.97
CA SER A 12 5.31 8.50 5.25
C SER A 12 6.28 7.34 4.97
N ALA A 13 6.51 6.46 5.94
CA ALA A 13 7.32 5.24 5.75
C ALA A 13 6.64 4.31 4.73
N LEU A 14 5.32 4.24 4.79
CA LEU A 14 4.49 3.49 3.85
C LEU A 14 4.52 4.07 2.43
N GLY A 15 4.39 5.40 2.30
CA GLY A 15 4.53 6.08 1.01
C GLY A 15 5.92 5.88 0.41
N GLY A 16 6.96 5.88 1.25
CA GLY A 16 8.34 5.60 0.84
C GLY A 16 8.55 4.16 0.35
N ALA A 17 8.02 3.17 1.07
CA ALA A 17 8.10 1.77 0.68
C ALA A 17 7.35 1.51 -0.64
N LEU A 18 6.12 2.03 -0.78
CA LEU A 18 5.35 1.92 -2.02
C LEU A 18 6.04 2.62 -3.19
N ARG A 19 6.60 3.83 -2.98
CA ARG A 19 7.35 4.54 -4.02
C ARG A 19 8.59 3.77 -4.45
N THR A 20 9.31 3.17 -3.51
CA THR A 20 10.48 2.33 -3.80
C THR A 20 10.08 1.10 -4.63
N GLN A 21 8.99 0.44 -4.25
CA GLN A 21 8.52 -0.75 -4.94
C GLN A 21 7.96 -0.43 -6.34
N ALA A 22 7.24 0.68 -6.47
CA ALA A 22 6.79 1.22 -7.76
C ALA A 22 7.98 1.57 -8.67
N GLY A 23 9.05 2.16 -8.13
CA GLY A 23 10.29 2.41 -8.88
C GLY A 23 10.92 1.12 -9.41
N ARG A 24 11.09 0.11 -8.56
CA ARG A 24 11.61 -1.21 -8.98
C ARG A 24 10.74 -1.87 -10.05
N LEU A 25 9.42 -1.73 -9.95
CA LEU A 25 8.49 -2.24 -10.96
C LEU A 25 8.65 -1.48 -12.29
N ALA A 26 8.79 -0.16 -12.25
CA ALA A 26 9.03 0.65 -13.45
C ALA A 26 10.34 0.26 -14.15
N ASP A 27 11.42 0.04 -13.40
CA ASP A 27 12.70 -0.41 -13.94
C ASP A 27 12.57 -1.78 -14.63
N LEU A 28 11.87 -2.73 -14.00
CA LEU A 28 11.61 -4.06 -14.58
C LEU A 28 10.78 -4.00 -15.87
N VAL A 29 9.81 -3.08 -15.96
CA VAL A 29 9.03 -2.86 -17.19
C VAL A 29 9.92 -2.35 -18.33
N VAL A 30 10.83 -1.41 -18.03
CA VAL A 30 11.79 -0.88 -19.02
C VAL A 30 12.71 -1.99 -19.54
N ASP A 31 13.21 -2.86 -18.65
CA ASP A 31 14.05 -4.00 -19.03
C ASP A 31 13.34 -4.99 -19.95
N LEU A 32 12.06 -5.27 -19.67
CA LEU A 32 11.23 -6.17 -20.48
C LEU A 32 10.92 -5.57 -21.87
N ASP A 33 10.60 -4.29 -21.95
CA ASP A 33 10.41 -3.59 -23.24
C ASP A 33 11.71 -3.56 -24.05
N ALA A 34 12.85 -3.31 -23.41
CA ALA A 34 14.15 -3.37 -24.06
C ALA A 34 14.53 -4.78 -24.55
N ALA A 35 14.16 -5.84 -23.83
CA ALA A 35 14.32 -7.22 -24.27
C ALA A 35 13.43 -7.52 -25.50
N ALA A 36 12.16 -7.16 -25.46
CA ALA A 36 11.22 -7.34 -26.57
C ALA A 36 11.67 -6.62 -27.86
N ARG A 37 12.16 -5.38 -27.75
CA ARG A 37 12.68 -4.61 -28.90
C ARG A 37 13.99 -5.17 -29.47
N ARG A 38 14.79 -5.90 -28.67
CA ARG A 38 16.02 -6.57 -29.15
C ARG A 38 15.67 -7.81 -29.98
N ALA A 39 14.77 -8.63 -29.47
CA ALA A 39 14.25 -9.80 -30.18
C ALA A 39 13.70 -9.46 -31.57
N GLY A 40 12.92 -8.37 -31.68
CA GLY A 40 12.39 -7.91 -32.97
C GLY A 40 13.43 -7.42 -33.99
N ARG A 41 14.65 -7.04 -33.56
CA ARG A 41 15.72 -6.53 -34.44
C ARG A 41 16.67 -7.60 -34.94
N THR A 42 16.83 -8.71 -34.23
CA THR A 42 17.80 -9.76 -34.55
C THR A 42 17.33 -10.75 -35.61
N GLY A 43 16.08 -10.66 -36.10
CA GLY A 43 15.61 -11.44 -37.24
C GLY A 43 15.71 -12.96 -37.07
N SER A 44 15.60 -13.45 -35.83
CA SER A 44 15.72 -14.88 -35.51
C SER A 44 14.57 -15.68 -36.14
N PRO A 45 14.83 -16.88 -36.72
CA PRO A 45 13.78 -17.71 -37.29
C PRO A 45 12.85 -18.22 -36.17
N ASP A 46 11.56 -18.01 -36.40
CA ASP A 46 10.38 -18.18 -35.52
C ASP A 46 10.60 -18.70 -34.07
N PRO A 47 10.90 -17.78 -33.11
CA PRO A 47 10.75 -17.99 -31.67
C PRO A 47 9.55 -17.21 -31.10
N THR A 48 8.56 -16.86 -31.93
CA THR A 48 7.53 -15.86 -31.57
C THR A 48 6.60 -16.31 -30.45
N GLY A 49 6.41 -17.61 -30.24
CA GLY A 49 5.53 -18.14 -29.20
C GLY A 49 6.06 -17.92 -27.78
N HIS A 50 7.35 -18.18 -27.56
CA HIS A 50 7.99 -18.06 -26.25
C HIS A 50 8.10 -16.61 -25.81
N GLU A 51 8.55 -15.73 -26.72
CA GLU A 51 8.65 -14.30 -26.42
C GLU A 51 7.28 -13.67 -26.18
N ARG A 52 6.26 -14.04 -26.96
CA ARG A 52 4.87 -13.61 -26.69
C ARG A 52 4.38 -14.14 -25.34
N ASP A 53 4.67 -15.39 -24.98
CA ASP A 53 4.28 -15.95 -23.68
C ASP A 53 4.95 -15.21 -22.52
N LEU A 54 6.25 -14.88 -22.62
CA LEU A 54 6.95 -14.06 -21.62
C LEU A 54 6.33 -12.67 -21.49
N VAL A 55 6.01 -12.00 -22.60
CA VAL A 55 5.34 -10.69 -22.60
C VAL A 55 3.94 -10.78 -22.01
N THR A 56 3.15 -11.80 -22.38
CA THR A 56 1.80 -12.02 -21.84
C THR A 56 1.83 -12.28 -20.34
N ARG A 57 2.78 -13.09 -19.85
CA ARG A 57 2.96 -13.33 -18.41
C ARG A 57 3.37 -12.07 -17.67
N ALA A 58 4.28 -11.28 -18.23
CA ALA A 58 4.68 -10.00 -17.65
C ALA A 58 3.49 -9.02 -17.59
N ALA A 59 2.72 -8.88 -18.68
CA ALA A 59 1.54 -8.03 -18.71
C ALA A 59 0.49 -8.48 -17.68
N THR A 60 0.25 -9.79 -17.56
CA THR A 60 -0.68 -10.36 -16.57
C THR A 60 -0.24 -10.03 -15.13
N GLU A 61 1.06 -10.13 -14.84
CA GLU A 61 1.57 -9.82 -13.51
C GLU A 61 1.50 -8.31 -13.21
N LEU A 62 1.73 -7.46 -14.21
CA LEU A 62 1.58 -6.00 -14.08
C LEU A 62 0.13 -5.59 -13.88
N ASP A 63 -0.82 -6.21 -14.59
CA ASP A 63 -2.26 -5.99 -14.38
C ASP A 63 -2.68 -6.41 -12.98
N ARG A 64 -2.16 -7.55 -12.48
CA ARG A 64 -2.39 -8.01 -11.11
C ARG A 64 -1.87 -7.00 -10.08
N VAL A 65 -0.66 -6.48 -10.27
CA VAL A 65 -0.08 -5.41 -9.44
C VAL A 65 -0.95 -4.15 -9.48
N GLY A 66 -1.40 -3.74 -10.67
CA GLY A 66 -2.31 -2.61 -10.84
C GLY A 66 -3.60 -2.79 -10.03
N GLY A 67 -4.23 -3.96 -10.13
CA GLY A 67 -5.42 -4.30 -9.35
C GLY A 67 -5.21 -4.27 -7.83
N LEU A 68 -4.06 -4.75 -7.35
CA LEU A 68 -3.69 -4.70 -5.93
C LEU A 68 -3.52 -3.26 -5.43
N LEU A 69 -2.84 -2.40 -6.20
CA LEU A 69 -2.63 -0.99 -5.86
C LEU A 69 -3.96 -0.21 -5.88
N GLN A 70 -4.83 -0.49 -6.84
CA GLN A 70 -6.17 0.10 -6.91
C GLN A 70 -7.03 -0.31 -5.71
N SER A 71 -7.09 -1.61 -5.40
CA SER A 71 -7.83 -2.14 -4.24
C SER A 71 -7.36 -1.53 -2.92
N TRP A 72 -6.04 -1.41 -2.74
CA TRP A 72 -5.47 -0.75 -1.57
C TRP A 72 -5.84 0.73 -1.50
N THR A 73 -5.78 1.45 -2.62
CA THR A 73 -6.14 2.87 -2.68
C THR A 73 -7.60 3.09 -2.29
N THR A 74 -8.52 2.28 -2.83
CA THR A 74 -9.93 2.30 -2.45
C THR A 74 -10.10 2.07 -0.95
N THR A 75 -9.46 1.03 -0.40
CA THR A 75 -9.53 0.72 1.04
C THR A 75 -8.95 1.84 1.90
N ALA A 76 -7.87 2.49 1.45
CA ALA A 76 -7.25 3.61 2.15
C ALA A 76 -8.18 4.83 2.19
N VAL A 77 -8.83 5.16 1.07
CA VAL A 77 -9.82 6.26 0.99
C VAL A 77 -11.03 5.97 1.88
N GLU A 78 -11.56 4.75 1.83
CA GLU A 78 -12.68 4.33 2.70
C GLU A 78 -12.30 4.39 4.18
N SER A 79 -11.11 3.92 4.54
CA SER A 79 -10.61 3.99 5.91
C SER A 79 -10.47 5.44 6.39
N ALA A 80 -9.97 6.33 5.52
CA ALA A 80 -9.88 7.76 5.83
C ALA A 80 -11.27 8.40 5.99
N ALA A 81 -12.25 8.01 5.17
CA ALA A 81 -13.64 8.44 5.33
C ALA A 81 -14.24 7.96 6.65
N ARG A 82 -13.98 6.71 7.05
CA ARG A 82 -14.43 6.18 8.35
C ARG A 82 -13.82 6.91 9.54
N VAL A 83 -12.55 7.33 9.45
CA VAL A 83 -11.92 8.17 10.50
C VAL A 83 -12.58 9.55 10.56
N ARG A 84 -12.81 10.21 9.40
CA ARG A 84 -13.53 11.49 9.35
C ARG A 84 -14.95 11.39 9.90
N ALA A 85 -15.61 10.25 9.72
CA ALA A 85 -16.94 10.02 10.28
C ALA A 85 -16.97 9.97 11.83
N LEU A 86 -15.82 9.84 12.51
CA LEU A 86 -15.72 9.93 13.96
C LEU A 86 -15.71 11.38 14.46
N GLU A 87 -15.40 12.35 13.59
CA GLU A 87 -15.18 13.75 13.94
C GLU A 87 -16.36 14.43 14.65
N PRO A 88 -17.64 14.18 14.29
CA PRO A 88 -18.77 14.72 15.03
C PRO A 88 -18.83 14.23 16.48
N ALA A 89 -18.54 12.96 16.72
CA ALA A 89 -18.55 12.37 18.06
C ALA A 89 -17.36 12.88 18.89
N LEU A 90 -16.18 12.96 18.28
CA LEU A 90 -14.98 13.54 18.89
C LEU A 90 -15.24 14.99 19.34
N THR A 91 -15.79 15.81 18.45
CA THR A 91 -16.08 17.22 18.72
C THR A 91 -17.09 17.39 19.85
N ARG A 92 -18.16 16.59 19.86
CA ARG A 92 -19.20 16.67 20.89
C ARG A 92 -18.69 16.35 22.29
N CYS A 93 -17.66 15.50 22.41
CA CYS A 93 -17.11 15.07 23.69
C CYS A 93 -15.79 15.76 24.07
N ASP A 94 -15.42 16.85 23.38
CA ASP A 94 -14.13 17.54 23.56
C ASP A 94 -12.92 16.59 23.44
N LEU A 95 -12.98 15.67 22.47
CA LEU A 95 -11.93 14.71 22.14
C LEU A 95 -11.32 15.03 20.78
N VAL A 96 -10.08 14.58 20.58
CA VAL A 96 -9.36 14.67 19.29
C VAL A 96 -8.58 13.39 19.05
N VAL A 97 -8.26 13.12 17.78
CA VAL A 97 -7.30 12.05 17.44
C VAL A 97 -5.90 12.65 17.38
N ASP A 98 -5.00 12.15 18.22
CA ASP A 98 -3.57 12.42 18.16
C ASP A 98 -2.82 11.14 17.77
N GLY A 99 -2.35 11.12 16.53
CA GLY A 99 -1.73 9.94 15.93
C GLY A 99 -2.68 8.73 15.90
N ARG A 100 -2.50 7.80 16.86
CA ARG A 100 -3.30 6.56 17.00
C ARG A 100 -4.21 6.56 18.22
N LEU A 101 -4.22 7.64 18.99
CA LEU A 101 -4.94 7.73 20.24
C LEU A 101 -6.07 8.75 20.14
N VAL A 102 -7.18 8.44 20.78
CA VAL A 102 -8.22 9.41 21.09
C VAL A 102 -7.86 10.04 22.43
N VAL A 103 -7.59 11.33 22.41
CA VAL A 103 -7.15 12.10 23.57
C VAL A 103 -8.12 13.24 23.84
N GLU A 104 -8.06 13.76 25.06
CA GLU A 104 -8.84 14.94 25.43
C GLU A 104 -8.27 16.18 24.73
N ARG A 105 -9.17 17.06 24.28
CA ARG A 105 -8.79 18.35 23.74
C ARG A 105 -8.21 19.21 24.86
N ALA A 106 -7.13 19.93 24.56
CA ALA A 106 -6.57 20.88 25.51
C ALA A 106 -7.60 21.99 25.83
N GLY A 107 -7.78 22.27 27.12
CA GLY A 107 -8.64 23.35 27.61
C GLY A 107 -9.78 22.87 28.52
N PRO A 108 -10.58 23.81 29.05
CA PRO A 108 -11.74 23.48 29.87
C PRO A 108 -12.82 22.82 29.02
N SER A 109 -13.34 21.68 29.48
CA SER A 109 -14.45 20.96 28.87
C SER A 109 -15.71 21.15 29.68
N ARG A 110 -16.86 21.17 29.00
CA ARG A 110 -18.18 21.23 29.62
C ARG A 110 -18.87 19.87 29.71
N VAL A 111 -18.23 18.83 29.18
CA VAL A 111 -18.74 17.46 29.15
C VAL A 111 -18.42 16.79 30.48
N GLU A 112 -19.35 15.99 30.98
CA GLU A 112 -19.13 15.23 32.21
C GLU A 112 -17.92 14.28 32.05
N PRO A 113 -17.00 14.21 33.02
CA PRO A 113 -15.83 13.33 32.92
C PRO A 113 -16.17 11.85 32.66
N GLY A 114 -17.25 11.34 33.26
CA GLY A 114 -17.70 9.96 33.07
C GLY A 114 -18.19 9.68 31.65
N GLU A 115 -19.01 10.58 31.10
CA GLU A 115 -19.50 10.50 29.72
C GLU A 115 -18.33 10.59 28.73
N ARG A 116 -17.41 11.53 28.97
CA ARG A 116 -16.22 11.72 28.12
C ARG A 116 -15.31 10.50 28.12
N LEU A 117 -15.09 9.86 29.28
CA LEU A 117 -14.29 8.65 29.40
C LEU A 117 -14.92 7.48 28.61
N ALA A 118 -16.22 7.27 28.77
CA ALA A 118 -16.93 6.19 28.08
C ALA A 118 -16.90 6.38 26.54
N GLU A 119 -17.12 7.61 26.06
CA GLU A 119 -17.07 7.88 24.62
C GLU A 119 -15.64 7.80 24.08
N ARG A 120 -14.62 8.22 24.85
CA ARG A 120 -13.21 8.04 24.47
C ARG A 120 -12.89 6.58 24.22
N ASP A 121 -13.25 5.69 25.14
CA ASP A 121 -12.94 4.26 25.03
C ASP A 121 -13.65 3.65 23.82
N ARG A 122 -14.93 3.99 23.60
CA ARG A 122 -15.68 3.58 22.41
C ARG A 122 -15.06 4.08 21.10
N LEU A 123 -14.67 5.36 21.03
CA LEU A 123 -14.04 5.94 19.84
C LEU A 123 -12.64 5.38 19.60
N GLN A 124 -11.90 5.07 20.66
CA GLN A 124 -10.61 4.38 20.57
C GLN A 124 -10.77 2.98 19.98
N GLU A 125 -11.79 2.22 20.39
CA GLU A 125 -12.08 0.92 19.79
C GLU A 125 -12.44 1.02 18.30
N LEU A 126 -13.20 2.04 17.91
CA LEU A 126 -13.51 2.30 16.50
C LEU A 126 -12.25 2.65 15.70
N LEU A 127 -11.40 3.53 16.22
CA LEU A 127 -10.13 3.89 15.62
C LEU A 127 -9.20 2.67 15.50
N ASN A 128 -9.13 1.83 16.53
CA ASN A 128 -8.37 0.59 16.54
C ASN A 128 -8.85 -0.38 15.46
N ARG A 129 -10.16 -0.52 15.26
CA ARG A 129 -10.73 -1.37 14.19
C ARG A 129 -10.33 -0.88 12.80
N VAL A 130 -10.43 0.43 12.54
CA VAL A 130 -10.07 1.01 11.23
C VAL A 130 -8.57 0.87 10.96
N THR A 131 -7.74 1.18 11.96
CA THR A 131 -6.27 1.07 11.84
C THR A 131 -5.81 -0.38 11.69
N ALA A 132 -6.46 -1.35 12.35
CA ALA A 132 -6.17 -2.76 12.21
C ALA A 132 -6.48 -3.29 10.80
N VAL A 133 -7.62 -2.91 10.21
CA VAL A 133 -7.96 -3.25 8.81
C VAL A 133 -6.90 -2.72 7.87
N ARG A 134 -6.56 -1.42 8.00
CA ARG A 134 -5.54 -0.78 7.17
C ARG A 134 -4.18 -1.48 7.27
N SER A 135 -3.78 -1.87 8.48
CA SER A 135 -2.50 -2.56 8.73
C SER A 135 -2.47 -3.95 8.11
N ARG A 136 -3.57 -4.71 8.18
CA ARG A 136 -3.68 -6.04 7.55
C ARG A 136 -3.62 -5.96 6.04
N GLU A 137 -4.37 -5.03 5.43
CA GLU A 137 -4.36 -4.85 3.98
C GLU A 137 -3.00 -4.40 3.47
N LEU A 138 -2.30 -3.55 4.21
CA LEU A 138 -0.92 -3.19 3.89
C LEU A 138 0.02 -4.40 3.94
N ALA A 139 -0.04 -5.19 5.01
CA ALA A 139 0.82 -6.36 5.15
C ALA A 139 0.56 -7.37 4.01
N ARG A 140 -0.71 -7.50 3.59
CA ARG A 140 -1.09 -8.28 2.42
C ARG A 140 -0.49 -7.69 1.14
N LEU A 141 -0.72 -6.40 0.86
CA LEU A 141 -0.20 -5.72 -0.32
C LEU A 141 1.31 -5.88 -0.44
N ARG A 142 2.06 -5.70 0.66
CA ARG A 142 3.51 -5.85 0.67
C ARG A 142 3.94 -7.25 0.24
N ARG A 143 3.34 -8.30 0.81
CA ARG A 143 3.67 -9.70 0.45
C ARG A 143 3.36 -10.00 -1.02
N GLU A 144 2.23 -9.50 -1.52
CA GLU A 144 1.82 -9.70 -2.91
C GLU A 144 2.78 -8.97 -3.86
N LEU A 145 3.13 -7.70 -3.58
CA LEU A 145 4.07 -6.95 -4.40
C LEU A 145 5.50 -7.52 -4.35
N GLU A 146 5.92 -8.07 -3.20
CA GLU A 146 7.20 -8.78 -3.10
C GLU A 146 7.19 -10.03 -4.00
N THR A 147 6.10 -10.81 -3.96
CA THR A 147 5.90 -11.98 -4.83
C THR A 147 5.91 -11.59 -6.31
N SER A 148 5.12 -10.59 -6.71
CA SER A 148 5.09 -10.09 -8.08
C SER A 148 6.46 -9.59 -8.55
N GLY A 149 7.21 -8.92 -7.69
CA GLY A 149 8.58 -8.50 -7.97
C GLY A 149 9.51 -9.68 -8.26
N THR A 150 9.43 -10.76 -7.47
CA THR A 150 10.22 -11.98 -7.73
C THR A 150 9.84 -12.66 -9.05
N THR A 151 8.54 -12.71 -9.37
CA THR A 151 8.05 -13.26 -10.64
C THR A 151 8.54 -12.46 -11.84
N LEU A 152 8.43 -11.13 -11.79
CA LEU A 152 8.88 -10.25 -12.86
C LEU A 152 10.41 -10.29 -13.05
N ALA A 153 11.18 -10.39 -11.96
CA ALA A 153 12.62 -10.58 -12.03
C ALA A 153 12.98 -11.90 -12.73
N ALA A 154 12.32 -13.00 -12.38
CA ALA A 154 12.54 -14.29 -13.03
C ALA A 154 12.15 -14.28 -14.52
N LEU A 155 11.07 -13.57 -14.89
CA LEU A 155 10.70 -13.37 -16.30
C LEU A 155 11.74 -12.52 -17.06
N SER A 156 12.26 -11.46 -16.44
CA SER A 156 13.34 -10.63 -16.99
C SER A 156 14.63 -11.44 -17.20
N ASP A 157 15.02 -12.28 -16.24
CA ASP A 157 16.18 -13.15 -16.36
C ASP A 157 16.01 -14.17 -17.50
N ARG A 158 14.82 -14.80 -17.62
CA ARG A 158 14.51 -15.70 -18.75
C ARG A 158 14.60 -14.98 -20.09
N ALA A 159 13.96 -13.83 -20.21
CA ALA A 159 14.01 -13.01 -21.42
C ALA A 159 15.44 -12.59 -21.80
N ARG A 160 16.31 -12.32 -20.81
CA ARG A 160 17.74 -12.01 -21.05
C ARG A 160 18.57 -13.22 -21.44
N SER A 161 18.27 -14.39 -20.87
CA SER A 161 18.99 -15.64 -21.14
C SER A 161 18.58 -16.35 -22.43
N GLY A 162 17.42 -15.99 -23.01
CA GLY A 162 16.86 -16.69 -24.17
C GLY A 162 16.32 -18.08 -23.87
N LEU A 163 16.12 -18.41 -22.59
CA LEU A 163 15.48 -19.62 -22.06
C LEU A 163 13.98 -19.40 -21.81
#